data_AF-A0A6P1DPI6-F1
#
_entry.id   AF-A0A6P1DPI6-F1
#
_cell.length_a   1.000
_cell.length_b   1.000
_cell.length_c   1.000
_cell.angle_alpha   90.00
_cell.angle_beta   90.00
_cell.angle_gamma   90.00
#
_symmetry.space_group_name_H-M   'P 1'
#
loop_
_entity.id
_entity.type
_entity.pdbx_description
1 polymer ?
#
loop_
_entity_poly.entity_id
_entity_poly.type
_entity_poly.pdbx_seq_one_letter_code
_entity_poly.pdbx_strand_id
1 'polypeptide(L)'
;MAKRTKSNEKRIALLNATLYLVNNNGFHDAPMSKIAKMAGVSPATIYIYFENKQDLINQLYLENKTSFSEAAFKDYSLNLSVKNGFELIWRNIAQFKLTQAEEAIFLSQCENINTMIDEESRQEGLKNLQPL
;
A
#
# COMPACT_ATOMS: atom_id res chain seq x y z
N MET A 1 18.09 20.66 -2.12
CA MET A 1 17.51 19.62 -1.23
C MET A 1 16.04 19.87 -0.89
N ALA A 2 15.63 21.07 -0.43
CA ALA A 2 14.25 21.38 -0.02
C ALA A 2 13.13 21.09 -1.06
N LYS A 3 13.40 21.24 -2.37
CA LYS A 3 12.41 20.99 -3.43
C LYS A 3 12.04 19.50 -3.57
N ARG A 4 12.99 18.59 -3.31
CA ARG A 4 12.77 17.14 -3.37
C ARG A 4 11.98 16.63 -2.15
N THR A 5 12.24 17.19 -0.97
CA THR A 5 11.50 16.89 0.27
C THR A 5 10.02 17.27 0.15
N LYS A 6 9.72 18.50 -0.29
CA LYS A 6 8.33 18.95 -0.53
C LYS A 6 7.60 18.14 -1.59
N SER A 7 8.33 17.62 -2.58
CA SER A 7 7.77 16.73 -3.59
C SER A 7 7.33 15.40 -2.99
N ASN A 8 8.12 14.86 -2.06
CA ASN A 8 7.82 13.59 -1.40
C ASN A 8 6.65 13.72 -0.42
N GLU A 9 6.59 14.82 0.35
CA GLU A 9 5.48 15.11 1.27
C GLU A 9 4.13 15.13 0.55
N LYS A 10 4.05 15.76 -0.63
CA LYS A 10 2.82 15.81 -1.44
C LYS A 10 2.41 14.43 -1.96
N ARG A 11 3.38 13.61 -2.38
CA ARG A 11 3.13 12.25 -2.83
C ARG A 11 2.57 11.40 -1.68
N ILE A 12 3.19 11.47 -0.50
CA ILE A 12 2.73 10.78 0.72
C ILE A 12 1.32 11.26 1.10
N ALA A 13 1.05 12.56 1.06
CA ALA A 13 -0.28 13.11 1.36
C ALA A 13 -1.36 12.57 0.40
N LEU A 14 -1.03 12.42 -0.89
CA LEU A 14 -1.93 11.84 -1.90
C LEU A 14 -2.19 10.34 -1.65
N LEU A 15 -1.16 9.58 -1.30
CA LEU A 15 -1.28 8.16 -0.96
C LEU A 15 -2.14 7.97 0.30
N ASN A 16 -1.89 8.74 1.35
CA ASN A 16 -2.66 8.69 2.60
C ASN A 16 -4.13 9.09 2.38
N ALA A 17 -4.39 10.14 1.61
CA ALA A 17 -5.75 10.55 1.25
C ALA A 17 -6.49 9.44 0.48
N THR A 18 -5.77 8.74 -0.39
CA THR A 18 -6.32 7.61 -1.15
C THR A 18 -6.62 6.43 -0.25
N LEU A 19 -5.67 6.04 0.61
CA LEU A 19 -5.85 4.97 1.59
C LEU A 19 -7.11 5.19 2.42
N TYR A 20 -7.25 6.41 2.97
CA TYR A 20 -8.42 6.80 3.75
C TYR A 20 -9.71 6.71 2.94
N LEU A 21 -9.76 7.30 1.74
CA LEU A 21 -10.97 7.30 0.92
C LEU A 21 -11.38 5.91 0.47
N VAL A 22 -10.43 5.07 0.08
CA VAL A 22 -10.73 3.69 -0.33
C VAL A 22 -11.24 2.88 0.85
N ASN A 23 -10.64 3.02 2.04
CA ASN A 23 -11.07 2.29 3.23
C ASN A 23 -12.47 2.71 3.73
N ASN A 24 -12.83 4.00 3.59
CA ASN A 24 -14.07 4.53 4.15
C ASN A 24 -15.22 4.65 3.14
N ASN A 25 -14.93 4.84 1.86
CA ASN A 25 -15.91 5.10 0.81
C ASN A 25 -15.91 4.03 -0.30
N GLY A 26 -14.91 3.14 -0.29
CA GLY A 26 -14.70 2.15 -1.34
C GLY A 26 -14.02 2.74 -2.58
N PHE A 27 -13.47 1.84 -3.40
CA PHE A 27 -12.71 2.21 -4.59
C PHE A 27 -13.46 3.16 -5.53
N HIS A 28 -14.74 2.91 -5.83
CA HIS A 28 -15.48 3.70 -6.81
C HIS A 28 -15.72 5.17 -6.37
N ASP A 29 -15.87 5.45 -5.06
CA ASP A 29 -16.16 6.80 -4.53
C ASP A 29 -14.89 7.60 -4.12
N ALA A 30 -13.76 7.29 -4.77
CA ALA A 30 -12.49 8.00 -4.63
C ALA A 30 -12.04 8.66 -5.95
N PRO A 31 -12.69 9.72 -6.45
CA PRO A 31 -12.23 10.43 -7.65
C PRO A 31 -10.96 11.26 -7.37
N MET A 32 -10.12 11.43 -8.39
CA MET A 32 -8.83 12.16 -8.31
C MET A 32 -8.96 13.56 -7.69
N SER A 33 -10.06 14.27 -7.99
CA SER A 33 -10.34 15.60 -7.42
C SER A 33 -10.61 15.58 -5.92
N LYS A 34 -11.29 14.55 -5.41
CA LYS A 34 -11.58 14.35 -3.97
C LYS A 34 -10.29 13.98 -3.23
N ILE A 35 -9.47 13.11 -3.83
CA ILE A 35 -8.13 12.75 -3.30
C ILE A 35 -7.24 13.99 -3.22
N ALA A 36 -7.11 14.76 -4.30
CA ALA A 36 -6.29 15.97 -4.33
C ALA A 36 -6.74 17.00 -3.27
N LYS A 37 -8.07 17.20 -3.14
CA LYS A 37 -8.66 18.09 -2.14
C LYS A 37 -8.33 17.62 -0.72
N MET A 38 -8.48 16.33 -0.42
CA MET A 38 -8.17 15.76 0.89
C MET A 38 -6.68 15.83 1.22
N ALA A 39 -5.81 15.64 0.23
CA ALA A 39 -4.35 15.78 0.37
C ALA A 39 -3.87 17.25 0.44
N GLY A 40 -4.77 18.24 0.34
CA GLY A 40 -4.41 19.66 0.38
C GLY A 40 -3.60 20.12 -0.84
N VAL A 41 -3.72 19.44 -1.99
CA VAL A 41 -3.01 19.79 -3.23
C VAL A 41 -3.99 20.20 -4.34
N SER A 42 -3.50 20.93 -5.34
CA SER A 42 -4.35 21.29 -6.48
C SER A 42 -4.68 20.06 -7.34
N PRO A 43 -5.83 20.04 -8.05
CA PRO A 43 -6.15 18.97 -8.98
C PRO A 43 -5.11 18.78 -10.09
N ALA A 44 -4.38 19.82 -10.50
CA ALA A 44 -3.28 19.65 -11.45
C ALA A 44 -2.06 18.95 -10.83
N THR A 45 -1.85 19.10 -9.52
CA THR A 45 -0.68 18.54 -8.82
C THR A 45 -0.73 17.03 -8.73
N ILE A 46 -1.91 16.42 -8.52
CA ILE A 46 -2.02 14.95 -8.44
C ILE A 46 -1.55 14.28 -9.73
N TYR A 47 -1.86 14.87 -10.89
CA TYR A 47 -1.46 14.37 -12.22
C TYR A 47 0.03 14.53 -12.52
N ILE A 48 0.78 15.25 -11.69
CA ILE A 48 2.25 15.29 -11.76
C ILE A 48 2.86 14.01 -11.15
N TYR A 49 2.17 13.40 -10.18
CA TYR A 49 2.65 12.21 -9.47
C TYR A 49 2.05 10.92 -9.99
N PHE A 50 0.81 10.97 -10.48
CA PHE A 50 0.06 9.79 -10.89
C PHE A 50 -0.67 10.07 -12.19
N GLU A 51 -0.49 9.20 -13.18
CA GLU A 51 -1.06 9.40 -14.51
C GLU A 51 -2.59 9.38 -14.48
N ASN A 52 -3.14 8.48 -13.66
CA ASN A 52 -4.57 8.29 -13.51
C ASN A 52 -4.86 7.62 -12.15
N LYS A 53 -6.14 7.34 -11.89
CA LYS A 53 -6.58 6.71 -10.64
C LYS A 53 -6.05 5.29 -10.47
N GLN A 54 -5.94 4.53 -11.56
CA GLN A 54 -5.45 3.15 -11.51
C GLN A 54 -3.97 3.13 -11.11
N ASP A 55 -3.15 3.95 -11.76
CA ASP A 55 -1.73 4.12 -11.43
C ASP A 55 -1.53 4.51 -9.95
N LEU A 56 -2.30 5.48 -9.45
CA LEU A 56 -2.25 5.89 -8.04
C LEU A 56 -2.50 4.71 -7.09
N ILE A 57 -3.53 3.92 -7.36
CA ILE A 57 -3.97 2.81 -6.51
C ILE A 57 -2.98 1.65 -6.58
N ASN A 58 -2.44 1.36 -7.77
CA ASN A 58 -1.40 0.37 -7.97
C ASN A 58 -0.13 0.73 -7.19
N GLN A 59 0.32 1.99 -7.26
CA GLN A 59 1.48 2.44 -6.50
C GLN A 59 1.24 2.32 -4.99
N LEU A 60 0.06 2.71 -4.50
CA LEU A 60 -0.32 2.52 -3.10
C LEU A 60 -0.29 1.04 -2.70
N TYR A 61 -0.80 0.16 -3.55
CA TYR A 61 -0.76 -1.28 -3.34
C TYR A 61 0.65 -1.84 -3.27
N LEU A 62 1.53 -1.46 -4.20
CA LEU A 62 2.92 -1.93 -4.21
C LEU A 62 3.70 -1.47 -2.98
N GLU A 63 3.47 -0.23 -2.52
CA GLU A 63 4.07 0.28 -1.29
C GLU A 63 3.59 -0.49 -0.06
N ASN A 64 2.27 -0.66 0.07
CA ASN A 64 1.70 -1.39 1.20
C ASN A 64 2.12 -2.86 1.18
N LYS A 65 2.23 -3.49 0.00
CA LYS A 65 2.72 -4.88 -0.12
C LYS A 65 4.19 -5.01 0.24
N THR A 66 5.03 -4.05 -0.17
CA THR A 66 6.45 -4.02 0.21
C THR A 66 6.57 -3.91 1.73
N SER A 67 5.89 -2.94 2.34
CA SER A 67 5.90 -2.73 3.80
C SER A 67 5.37 -3.95 4.56
N PHE A 68 4.28 -4.56 4.07
CA PHE A 68 3.73 -5.79 4.64
C PHE A 68 4.74 -6.93 4.59
N SER A 69 5.42 -7.13 3.46
CA SER A 69 6.38 -8.22 3.31
C SER A 69 7.60 -8.04 4.22
N GLU A 70 8.16 -6.83 4.26
CA GLU A 70 9.26 -6.47 5.16
C GLU A 70 8.89 -6.73 6.62
N ALA A 71 7.66 -6.38 7.01
CA ALA A 71 7.17 -6.65 8.36
C ALA A 71 6.98 -8.14 8.60
N ALA A 72 6.34 -8.87 7.69
CA ALA A 72 6.03 -10.29 7.82
C ALA A 72 7.30 -11.15 7.96
N PHE A 73 8.31 -10.89 7.15
CA PHE A 73 9.58 -11.64 7.15
C PHE A 73 10.67 -11.02 8.01
N LYS A 74 10.32 -10.01 8.82
CA LYS A 74 11.26 -9.44 9.79
C LYS A 74 11.87 -10.54 10.66
N ASP A 75 13.19 -10.53 10.75
CA ASP A 75 14.00 -11.49 11.52
C ASP A 75 13.92 -12.96 11.03
N TYR A 76 13.28 -13.22 9.89
CA TYR A 76 13.23 -14.56 9.30
C TYR A 76 14.62 -14.98 8.78
N SER A 77 14.93 -16.27 8.93
CA SER A 77 16.17 -16.88 8.44
C SER A 77 15.91 -18.29 7.95
N LEU A 78 16.62 -18.70 6.88
CA LEU A 78 16.58 -20.07 6.35
C LEU A 78 17.12 -21.13 7.33
N ASN A 79 17.78 -20.71 8.41
CA ASN A 79 18.30 -21.61 9.44
C ASN A 79 17.24 -21.98 10.50
N LEU A 80 16.05 -21.35 10.46
CA LEU A 80 14.96 -21.68 11.37
C LEU A 80 14.27 -22.98 10.96
N SER A 81 13.78 -23.74 11.95
CA SER A 81 12.86 -24.84 11.65
C SER A 81 11.57 -24.28 11.06
N VAL A 82 10.90 -25.04 10.19
CA VAL A 82 9.63 -24.64 9.58
C VAL A 82 8.61 -24.18 10.62
N LYS A 83 8.51 -24.89 11.75
CA LYS A 83 7.62 -24.53 12.86
C LYS A 83 7.94 -23.15 13.44
N ASN A 84 9.21 -22.89 13.75
CA ASN A 84 9.63 -21.62 14.36
C ASN A 84 9.53 -20.47 13.36
N GLY A 85 9.86 -20.70 12.09
CA GLY A 85 9.71 -19.74 11.02
C GLY A 85 8.25 -19.35 10.80
N PHE A 86 7.34 -20.34 10.76
CA PHE A 86 5.90 -20.09 10.65
C PHE A 86 5.36 -19.30 11.85
N GLU A 87 5.74 -19.66 13.08
CA GLU A 87 5.30 -18.94 14.27
C GLU A 87 5.79 -17.48 14.26
N LEU A 88 7.04 -17.23 13.88
CA LEU A 88 7.61 -15.90 13.76
C LEU A 88 6.85 -15.05 12.73
N ILE A 89 6.69 -15.57 11.50
CA ILE A 89 6.00 -14.87 10.42
C ILE A 89 4.56 -14.58 10.83
N TRP A 90 3.86 -15.54 11.45
CA TRP A 90 2.48 -15.34 11.88
C TRP A 90 2.35 -14.25 12.96
N ARG A 91 3.28 -14.23 13.94
CA ARG A 91 3.33 -13.17 14.96
C ARG A 91 3.60 -11.80 14.34
N ASN A 92 4.51 -11.72 13.38
CA ASN A 92 4.81 -10.49 12.66
C ASN A 92 3.61 -9.97 11.85
N ILE A 93 2.91 -10.86 11.13
CA ILE A 93 1.70 -10.52 10.39
C ILE A 93 0.59 -10.04 11.34
N ALA A 94 0.39 -10.72 12.46
CA ALA A 94 -0.56 -10.30 13.48
C ALA A 94 -0.21 -8.92 14.04
N GLN A 95 1.08 -8.68 14.33
CA GLN A 95 1.55 -7.37 14.79
C GLN A 95 1.31 -6.27 13.74
N PHE A 96 1.63 -6.52 12.47
CA PHE A 96 1.38 -5.59 11.37
C PHE A 96 -0.10 -5.20 11.32
N LYS A 97 -1.00 -6.19 11.35
CA LYS A 97 -2.45 -5.95 11.32
C LYS A 97 -2.96 -5.15 12.52
N LEU A 98 -2.30 -5.26 13.68
CA LEU A 98 -2.65 -4.50 14.89
C LEU A 98 -2.11 -3.07 14.89
N THR A 99 -0.94 -2.83 14.30
CA THR A 99 -0.29 -1.50 14.30
C THR A 99 -0.57 -0.67 13.06
N GLN A 100 -0.85 -1.31 11.92
CA GLN A 100 -1.06 -0.70 10.60
C GLN A 100 -2.42 -1.17 10.06
N ALA A 101 -3.48 -0.85 10.80
CA ALA A 101 -4.82 -1.35 10.53
C ALA A 101 -5.39 -0.84 9.21
N GLU A 102 -5.12 0.43 8.85
CA GLU A 102 -5.62 1.01 7.60
C GLU A 102 -4.98 0.34 6.37
N GLU A 103 -3.67 0.13 6.40
CA GLU A 103 -2.92 -0.56 5.36
C GLU A 103 -3.35 -2.03 5.25
N ALA A 104 -3.59 -2.69 6.39
CA ALA A 104 -4.08 -4.07 6.43
C ALA A 104 -5.49 -4.21 5.84
N ILE A 105 -6.40 -3.28 6.15
CA ILE A 105 -7.76 -3.26 5.58
C ILE A 105 -7.68 -3.02 4.07
N PHE A 106 -6.86 -2.07 3.63
CA PHE A 106 -6.68 -1.78 2.21
C PHE A 106 -6.16 -2.99 1.44
N LEU A 107 -5.11 -3.65 1.93
CA LEU A 107 -4.58 -4.88 1.30
C LEU A 107 -5.64 -5.98 1.22
N SER A 108 -6.46 -6.14 2.26
CA SER A 108 -7.56 -7.10 2.25
C SER A 108 -8.62 -6.76 1.19
N GLN A 109 -8.92 -5.47 0.97
CA GLN A 109 -9.83 -5.06 -0.10
C GLN A 109 -9.26 -5.35 -1.49
N CYS A 110 -7.96 -5.10 -1.71
CA CYS A 110 -7.28 -5.44 -2.96
C CYS A 110 -7.34 -6.93 -3.29
N GLU A 111 -7.19 -7.79 -2.27
CA GLU A 111 -7.23 -9.25 -2.42
C GLU A 111 -8.64 -9.79 -2.70
N ASN A 112 -9.67 -9.14 -2.14
CA ASN A 112 -11.06 -9.55 -2.30
C ASN A 112 -11.73 -8.98 -3.56
N ILE A 113 -11.23 -7.86 -4.08
CA ILE A 113 -11.79 -7.15 -5.24
C ILE A 113 -10.79 -7.20 -6.40
N ASN A 114 -10.85 -8.27 -7.19
CA ASN A 114 -9.92 -8.54 -8.30
C ASN A 114 -9.84 -7.43 -9.37
N THR A 115 -10.78 -6.49 -9.42
CA THR A 115 -10.78 -5.38 -10.38
C THR A 115 -10.10 -4.12 -9.86
N MET A 116 -9.65 -4.10 -8.60
CA MET A 116 -9.11 -2.90 -7.98
C MET A 116 -7.64 -2.66 -8.33
N ILE A 117 -6.87 -3.73 -8.47
CA ILE A 117 -5.44 -3.72 -8.84
C ILE A 117 -5.31 -4.39 -10.21
N ASP A 118 -4.50 -3.82 -11.09
CA ASP A 118 -4.24 -4.48 -12.36
C ASP A 118 -3.38 -5.74 -12.20
N GLU A 119 -3.41 -6.59 -13.23
CA GLU A 119 -2.74 -7.88 -13.17
C GLU A 119 -1.22 -7.73 -13.04
N GLU A 120 -0.62 -6.75 -13.72
CA GLU A 120 0.82 -6.50 -13.66
C GLU A 120 1.29 -6.13 -12.25
N SER A 121 0.62 -5.17 -11.62
CA SER A 121 0.91 -4.75 -10.25
C SER A 121 0.64 -5.87 -9.25
N ARG A 122 -0.40 -6.69 -9.49
CA ARG A 122 -0.68 -7.87 -8.65
C ARG A 122 0.48 -8.86 -8.69
N GLN A 123 0.98 -9.19 -9.89
CA GLN A 123 2.14 -10.08 -10.06
C GLN A 123 3.40 -9.49 -9.45
N GLU A 124 3.64 -8.19 -9.60
CA GLU A 124 4.78 -7.51 -8.99
C GLU A 124 4.71 -7.57 -7.46
N GLY A 125 3.54 -7.32 -6.87
CA GLY A 125 3.34 -7.43 -5.42
C GLY A 125 3.55 -8.84 -4.86
N LEU A 126 3.34 -9.88 -5.67
CA LEU A 126 3.63 -11.27 -5.27
C LEU A 126 5.13 -11.56 -5.22
N LYS A 127 5.94 -10.94 -6.09
CA LYS A 127 7.41 -11.07 -6.04
C LYS A 127 7.99 -10.56 -4.72
N ASN A 128 7.31 -9.62 -4.07
CA ASN A 128 7.74 -9.08 -2.79
C ASN A 128 7.58 -10.09 -1.65
N LEU A 129 6.81 -11.17 -1.80
CA LEU A 129 6.61 -12.20 -0.76
C LEU A 129 7.80 -13.16 -0.62
N GLN A 130 9.03 -12.69 -0.85
CA GLN A 130 10.22 -13.49 -0.56
C GLN A 130 10.37 -13.71 0.95
N PRO A 131 10.75 -14.92 1.39
CA PRO A 131 11.35 -16.00 0.60
C PRO A 131 10.38 -17.14 0.22
N LEU A 132 9.07 -16.90 0.11
CA LEU A 132 8.10 -17.91 -0.34
C LEU A 132 8.15 -18.16 -1.85
#